data_AF-A0A951XU91-F1
#
_entry.id   AF-A0A951XU91-F1
#
_cell.length_a   1.000
_cell.length_b   1.000
_cell.length_c   1.000
_cell.angle_alpha   90.00
_cell.angle_beta   90.00
_cell.angle_gamma   90.00
#
_symmetry.space_group_name_H-M   'P 1'
#
loop_
_entity.id
_entity.type
_entity.pdbx_description
1 polymer ?
#
loop_
_entity_poly.entity_id
_entity_poly.type
_entity_poly.pdbx_seq_one_letter_code
_entity_poly.pdbx_strand_id
1 'polypeptide(L)'
;MCAVGALGSIPVAAAARQDEKPAPQPPAALRAFEQARRAIVSGRIEWSVTPEEAPDRTLTFVSRYARNGDMIYENRGDAEGWTIFNQQTGEGFRKYPQLYMVNAEGVWHFEESTPGCGWWPTAWVEQQPPEAKLQFSHVRDVRTVGVAPFSGSMEYSRGLAALWPSAEDPVERWSEQQAGDRFIVRGEHRSGAVQTWYIAADRGWNAERITLEFRGRPVYEVQCALEKFGDVWFPAEARYYSRGAPSDCVTITKASFNSALDAGRFTPADLGLEPGSTINEVGATRGGLEHLTWTGAGIVTFGEWLEGVKAGKWAWGPIHRALQATGVFESPYDQPQELKQRRLRYRAEQARYLLTRNVGMWEKYVREFIERYELDQGQREKANLILLDCQRRGQEILQRRRSELSEIAAKLLDASEAGRTEEVGGLKLRLQQGLRPIEAIFEESLKPRLEKLPTREQRRKAEAAAATQPAAPADKTP
;
A
#
# COMPACT_ATOMS: atom_id res chain seq x y z
N MET A 1 -17.44 3.96 -0.37
CA MET A 1 -17.88 3.23 -1.58
C MET A 1 -19.28 2.75 -1.32
N CYS A 2 -20.29 3.39 -1.94
CA CYS A 2 -21.58 2.73 -2.08
C CYS A 2 -21.31 1.39 -2.78
N ALA A 3 -21.79 0.29 -2.20
CA ALA A 3 -21.78 -0.99 -2.86
C ALA A 3 -22.55 -0.86 -4.18
N VAL A 4 -21.84 -0.62 -5.27
CA VAL A 4 -22.32 -0.98 -6.60
C VAL A 4 -22.32 -2.49 -6.56
N GLY A 5 -23.46 -3.06 -6.16
CA GLY A 5 -23.65 -4.50 -6.16
C GLY A 5 -23.24 -5.03 -7.52
N ALA A 6 -22.27 -5.93 -7.52
CA ALA A 6 -21.85 -6.65 -8.72
C ALA A 6 -23.08 -7.36 -9.31
N LEU A 7 -23.69 -6.74 -10.32
CA LEU A 7 -24.64 -7.42 -11.17
C LEU A 7 -23.83 -8.45 -11.95
N GLY A 8 -24.08 -9.73 -11.69
CA GLY A 8 -23.35 -10.84 -12.29
C GLY A 8 -23.31 -10.73 -13.81
N SER A 9 -22.09 -10.74 -14.35
CA SER A 9 -21.81 -10.66 -15.79
C SER A 9 -22.38 -11.89 -16.49
N ILE A 10 -23.51 -11.71 -17.18
CA ILE A 10 -24.04 -12.72 -18.11
C ILE A 10 -23.14 -12.70 -19.36
N PRO A 11 -22.61 -13.84 -19.83
CA PRO A 11 -21.81 -13.88 -21.05
C PRO A 11 -22.71 -13.57 -22.25
N VAL A 12 -22.59 -12.35 -22.79
CA VAL A 12 -23.29 -11.93 -24.00
C VAL A 12 -22.51 -12.43 -25.21
N ALA A 13 -23.12 -13.30 -26.01
CA ALA A 13 -22.58 -13.75 -27.28
C ALA A 13 -22.35 -12.56 -28.23
N ALA A 14 -21.21 -12.55 -28.93
CA ALA A 14 -20.80 -11.51 -29.86
C ALA A 14 -21.75 -11.47 -31.08
N ALA A 15 -22.86 -10.74 -30.97
CA ALA A 15 -23.75 -10.44 -32.08
C ALA A 15 -23.07 -9.44 -33.05
N ALA A 16 -23.28 -9.65 -34.35
CA ALA A 16 -22.74 -8.81 -35.42
C ALA A 16 -23.12 -7.34 -35.21
N ARG A 17 -22.11 -6.45 -35.25
CA ARG A 17 -22.25 -5.00 -35.09
C ARG A 17 -23.10 -4.43 -36.23
N GLN A 18 -24.38 -4.19 -35.95
CA GLN A 18 -25.23 -3.31 -36.76
C GLN A 18 -24.67 -1.88 -36.68
N ASP A 19 -24.77 -1.14 -37.78
CA ASP A 19 -24.22 0.20 -38.00
C ASP A 19 -24.25 1.10 -36.74
N GLU A 20 -23.10 1.22 -36.07
CA GLU A 20 -22.95 2.06 -34.88
C GLU A 20 -23.09 3.52 -35.30
N LYS A 21 -24.26 4.13 -34.97
CA LYS A 21 -24.46 5.58 -35.09
C LYS A 21 -23.33 6.28 -34.33
N PRO A 22 -22.65 7.28 -34.92
CA PRO A 22 -21.55 7.97 -34.24
C PRO A 22 -22.05 8.59 -32.94
N ALA A 23 -21.24 8.49 -31.88
CA ALA A 23 -21.57 9.05 -30.57
C ALA A 23 -21.86 10.56 -30.71
N PRO A 24 -22.91 11.07 -30.04
CA PRO A 24 -23.25 12.48 -30.14
C PRO A 24 -22.14 13.33 -29.53
N GLN A 25 -21.75 14.40 -30.23
CA GLN A 25 -20.68 15.29 -29.75
C GLN A 25 -21.13 16.02 -28.46
N PRO A 26 -20.26 16.10 -27.42
CA PRO A 26 -20.57 16.85 -26.22
C PRO A 26 -20.84 18.35 -26.50
N PRO A 27 -21.56 19.07 -25.63
CA PRO A 27 -21.74 20.50 -25.79
C PRO A 27 -20.47 21.33 -25.55
N ALA A 28 -20.47 22.58 -26.01
CA ALA A 28 -19.30 23.45 -25.95
C ALA A 28 -18.94 23.84 -24.52
N ALA A 29 -19.93 24.14 -23.67
CA ALA A 29 -19.70 24.50 -22.28
C ALA A 29 -19.06 23.35 -21.48
N LEU A 30 -19.44 22.09 -21.76
CA LEU A 30 -18.86 20.92 -21.09
C LEU A 30 -17.39 20.68 -21.51
N ARG A 31 -17.06 20.90 -22.79
CA ARG A 31 -15.66 20.88 -23.25
C ARG A 31 -14.84 22.02 -22.64
N ALA A 32 -15.42 23.21 -22.52
CA ALA A 32 -14.75 24.35 -21.88
C ALA A 32 -14.49 24.09 -20.39
N PHE A 33 -15.43 23.43 -19.70
CA PHE A 33 -15.21 22.95 -18.33
C PHE A 33 -14.05 21.95 -18.23
N GLU A 34 -14.01 20.94 -19.11
CA GLU A 34 -12.87 20.00 -19.16
C GLU A 34 -11.55 20.74 -19.41
N GLN A 35 -11.53 21.65 -20.37
CA GLN A 35 -10.33 22.42 -20.74
C GLN A 35 -9.85 23.30 -19.57
N ALA A 36 -10.76 23.93 -18.84
CA ALA A 36 -10.42 24.71 -17.64
C ALA A 36 -9.78 23.84 -16.55
N ARG A 37 -10.23 22.59 -16.37
CA ARG A 37 -9.57 21.63 -15.48
C ARG A 37 -8.20 21.21 -15.99
N ARG A 38 -8.06 20.93 -17.28
CA ARG A 38 -6.78 20.56 -17.90
C ARG A 38 -5.75 21.69 -17.87
N ALA A 39 -6.20 22.94 -17.83
CA ALA A 39 -5.33 24.11 -17.69
C ALA A 39 -4.64 24.18 -16.31
N ILE A 40 -5.06 23.38 -15.32
CA ILE A 40 -4.36 23.20 -14.05
C ILE A 40 -3.28 22.13 -14.24
N VAL A 41 -2.11 22.58 -14.69
CA VAL A 41 -1.00 21.70 -15.07
C VAL A 41 -0.12 21.40 -13.86
N SER A 42 0.15 22.39 -13.02
CA SER A 42 0.98 22.24 -11.82
C SER A 42 0.35 22.95 -10.61
N GLY A 43 0.81 22.60 -9.42
CA GLY A 43 0.40 23.30 -8.21
C GLY A 43 0.51 22.47 -6.93
N ARG A 44 0.01 23.05 -5.84
CA ARG A 44 -0.11 22.42 -4.52
C ARG A 44 -1.48 22.73 -3.95
N ILE A 45 -2.19 21.72 -3.48
CA ILE A 45 -3.55 21.81 -2.97
C ILE A 45 -3.59 21.09 -1.62
N GLU A 46 -3.93 21.81 -0.55
CA GLU A 46 -4.19 21.27 0.78
C GLU A 46 -5.70 21.19 0.97
N TRP A 47 -6.19 20.00 1.33
CA TRP A 47 -7.62 19.73 1.33
C TRP A 47 -8.01 18.67 2.35
N SER A 48 -9.31 18.55 2.61
CA SER A 48 -9.86 17.56 3.53
C SER A 48 -11.13 16.93 2.99
N VAL A 49 -11.43 15.73 3.49
CA VAL A 49 -12.71 15.06 3.29
C VAL A 49 -13.32 14.78 4.65
N THR A 50 -14.55 15.24 4.85
CA THR A 50 -15.36 14.93 6.01
C THR A 50 -16.50 14.01 5.56
N PRO A 51 -16.45 12.71 5.92
CA PRO A 51 -17.56 11.79 5.68
C PRO A 51 -18.76 12.20 6.54
N GLU A 52 -19.96 12.27 5.98
CA GLU A 52 -21.16 12.66 6.74
C GLU A 52 -21.47 11.66 7.87
N GLU A 53 -21.24 10.37 7.62
CA GLU A 53 -21.47 9.31 8.60
C GLU A 53 -20.49 9.36 9.79
N ALA A 54 -19.39 10.12 9.66
CA ALA A 54 -18.35 10.24 10.69
C ALA A 54 -17.71 11.65 10.64
N PRO A 55 -18.43 12.71 11.07
CA PRO A 55 -17.98 14.08 10.93
C PRO A 55 -16.74 14.40 11.78
N ASP A 56 -16.52 13.63 12.85
CA ASP A 56 -15.31 13.64 13.68
C ASP A 56 -14.07 13.08 12.95
N ARG A 57 -14.26 12.38 11.82
CA ARG A 57 -13.20 11.74 11.02
C ARG A 57 -12.86 12.53 9.77
N THR A 58 -12.55 13.80 9.95
CA THR A 58 -12.05 14.62 8.85
C THR A 58 -10.63 14.18 8.47
N LEU A 59 -10.48 13.63 7.27
CA LEU A 59 -9.18 13.24 6.71
C LEU A 59 -8.55 14.42 5.99
N THR A 60 -7.25 14.61 6.18
CA THR A 60 -6.49 15.69 5.55
C THR A 60 -5.52 15.16 4.51
N PHE A 61 -5.35 15.94 3.44
CA PHE A 61 -4.61 15.56 2.26
C PHE A 61 -3.80 16.71 1.71
N VAL A 62 -2.74 16.38 0.98
CA VAL A 62 -2.01 17.31 0.11
C VAL A 62 -1.79 16.67 -1.24
N SER A 63 -2.20 17.37 -2.30
CA SER A 63 -1.92 17.00 -3.68
C SER A 63 -0.93 17.99 -4.28
N ARG A 64 0.12 17.49 -4.92
CA ARG A 64 1.11 18.27 -5.66
C ARG A 64 1.14 17.80 -7.11
N TYR A 65 1.31 18.73 -8.03
CA TYR A 65 1.34 18.47 -9.47
C TYR A 65 2.57 19.15 -10.07
N ALA A 66 3.36 18.39 -10.83
CA ALA A 66 4.48 18.91 -11.59
C ALA A 66 4.05 19.22 -13.03
N ARG A 67 4.79 20.10 -13.70
CA ARG A 67 4.44 20.57 -15.05
C ARG A 67 4.40 19.49 -16.13
N ASN A 68 5.14 18.40 -15.94
CA ASN A 68 5.14 17.25 -16.85
C ASN A 68 3.96 16.30 -16.63
N GLY A 69 3.07 16.58 -15.67
CA GLY A 69 1.93 15.74 -15.32
C GLY A 69 2.18 14.78 -14.16
N ASP A 70 3.37 14.76 -13.56
CA ASP A 70 3.60 13.97 -12.35
C ASP A 70 2.72 14.47 -11.20
N MET A 71 2.31 13.55 -10.34
CA MET A 71 1.45 13.85 -9.20
C MET A 71 2.05 13.24 -7.93
N ILE A 72 2.03 13.99 -6.84
CA ILE A 72 2.17 13.44 -5.49
C ILE A 72 0.85 13.62 -4.75
N TYR A 73 0.39 12.58 -4.08
CA TYR A 73 -0.78 12.57 -3.21
C TYR A 73 -0.36 12.09 -1.82
N GLU A 74 -0.50 12.96 -0.83
CA GLU A 74 -0.22 12.70 0.58
C GLU A 74 -1.55 12.56 1.31
N ASN A 75 -1.87 11.36 1.79
CA ASN A 75 -2.95 11.14 2.75
C ASN A 75 -2.37 11.26 4.16
N ARG A 76 -2.68 12.35 4.87
CA ARG A 76 -2.16 12.64 6.22
C ARG A 76 -3.04 12.08 7.33
N GLY A 77 -4.23 11.60 6.99
CA GLY A 77 -5.15 10.96 7.91
C GLY A 77 -6.00 11.94 8.70
N ASP A 78 -6.68 11.41 9.71
CA ASP A 78 -7.45 12.19 10.68
C ASP A 78 -6.56 12.89 11.73
N ALA A 79 -7.19 13.53 12.71
CA ALA A 79 -6.48 14.20 13.80
C ALA A 79 -5.65 13.24 14.68
N GLU A 80 -5.96 11.94 14.67
CA GLU A 80 -5.19 10.90 15.35
C GLU A 80 -4.08 10.31 14.46
N GLY A 81 -4.05 10.65 13.17
CA GLY A 81 -3.08 10.18 12.18
C GLY A 81 -3.49 8.90 11.45
N TRP A 82 -4.73 8.44 11.58
CA TRP A 82 -5.24 7.27 10.85
C TRP A 82 -5.55 7.63 9.39
N THR A 83 -4.93 6.90 8.46
CA THR A 83 -5.04 7.15 7.02
C THR A 83 -5.90 6.15 6.29
N ILE A 84 -6.04 4.94 6.83
CA ILE A 84 -6.89 3.87 6.25
C ILE A 84 -7.72 3.24 7.36
N PHE A 85 -9.00 3.08 7.09
CA PHE A 85 -9.98 2.50 8.02
C PHE A 85 -10.58 1.24 7.45
N ASN A 86 -10.91 0.29 8.32
CA ASN A 86 -11.74 -0.85 7.97
C ASN A 86 -13.16 -0.34 7.68
N GLN A 87 -13.68 -0.61 6.49
CA GLN A 87 -15.00 -0.13 6.07
C GLN A 87 -16.16 -0.74 6.87
N GLN A 88 -15.98 -1.93 7.46
CA GLN A 88 -17.01 -2.63 8.22
C GLN A 88 -17.05 -2.19 9.68
N THR A 89 -15.88 -2.06 10.32
CA THR A 89 -15.79 -1.73 11.75
C THR A 89 -15.59 -0.24 12.00
N GLY A 90 -15.16 0.50 10.97
CA GLY A 90 -14.73 1.89 11.09
C GLY A 90 -13.42 2.06 11.86
N GLU A 91 -12.73 0.99 12.24
CA GLU A 91 -11.48 1.07 13.00
C GLU A 91 -10.31 1.46 12.09
N GLY A 92 -9.43 2.34 12.58
CA GLY A 92 -8.19 2.69 11.91
C GLY A 92 -7.27 1.46 11.80
N PHE A 93 -6.75 1.21 10.60
CA PHE A 93 -5.86 0.09 10.31
C PHE A 93 -4.45 0.55 9.90
N ARG A 94 -4.32 1.69 9.20
CA ARG A 94 -3.01 2.30 8.94
C ARG A 94 -2.92 3.68 9.55
N LYS A 95 -1.80 3.93 10.21
CA LYS A 95 -1.43 5.21 10.79
C LYS A 95 -0.29 5.82 9.97
N TYR A 96 -0.05 7.11 10.14
CA TYR A 96 0.98 7.91 9.46
C TYR A 96 0.68 8.24 8.01
N PRO A 97 1.25 9.36 7.51
CA PRO A 97 1.07 9.77 6.14
C PRO A 97 1.40 8.66 5.14
N GLN A 98 0.48 8.46 4.20
CA GLN A 98 0.63 7.57 3.06
C GLN A 98 0.87 8.45 1.84
N LEU A 99 2.06 8.37 1.27
CA LEU A 99 2.47 9.19 0.14
C LEU A 99 2.49 8.32 -1.12
N TYR A 100 1.86 8.85 -2.16
CA TYR A 100 1.83 8.22 -3.47
C TYR A 100 2.43 9.19 -4.48
N MET A 101 3.32 8.71 -5.35
CA MET A 101 3.77 9.47 -6.51
C MET A 101 3.38 8.70 -7.77
N VAL A 102 2.79 9.39 -8.72
CA VAL A 102 2.55 8.86 -10.06
C VAL A 102 3.37 9.68 -11.05
N ASN A 103 4.28 9.03 -11.76
CA ASN A 103 5.14 9.66 -12.76
C ASN A 103 5.33 8.72 -13.97
N ALA A 104 6.19 9.11 -14.90
CA ALA A 104 6.48 8.30 -16.09
C ALA A 104 7.09 6.91 -15.79
N GLU A 105 7.71 6.72 -14.63
CA GLU A 105 8.36 5.46 -14.22
C GLU A 105 7.38 4.48 -13.56
N GLY A 106 6.25 4.99 -13.04
CA GLY A 106 5.18 4.18 -12.51
C GLY A 106 4.46 4.82 -11.34
N VAL A 107 3.91 3.97 -10.47
CA VAL A 107 3.31 4.38 -9.21
C VAL A 107 4.26 4.01 -8.08
N TRP A 108 4.49 4.95 -7.17
CA TRP A 108 5.30 4.77 -5.98
C TRP A 108 4.41 4.93 -4.75
N HIS A 109 4.61 4.11 -3.74
CA HIS A 109 3.92 4.20 -2.45
C HIS A 109 4.96 4.18 -1.33
N PHE A 110 5.02 5.28 -0.60
CA PHE A 110 5.88 5.44 0.55
C PHE A 110 5.02 5.68 1.78
N GLU A 111 5.19 4.82 2.78
CA GLU A 111 4.67 5.05 4.11
C GLU A 111 5.79 5.66 4.93
N GLU A 112 5.60 6.89 5.42
CA GLU A 112 6.66 7.65 6.09
C GLU A 112 7.23 6.91 7.32
N SER A 113 6.48 5.96 7.87
CA SER A 113 6.91 5.08 8.96
C SER A 113 7.68 3.82 8.52
N THR A 114 8.13 3.72 7.28
CA THR A 114 8.81 2.53 6.77
C THR A 114 10.13 2.86 6.06
N PRO A 115 11.19 2.04 6.22
CA PRO A 115 12.47 2.23 5.54
C PRO A 115 12.44 1.74 4.08
N GLY A 116 11.26 1.69 3.46
CA GLY A 116 11.10 1.15 2.12
C GLY A 116 9.90 1.75 1.39
N CYS A 117 9.85 1.49 0.09
CA CYS A 117 8.86 2.02 -0.81
C CYS A 117 8.37 0.91 -1.75
N GLY A 118 7.06 0.82 -1.97
CA GLY A 118 6.50 0.01 -3.03
C GLY A 118 6.59 0.75 -4.35
N TRP A 119 7.01 0.06 -5.41
CA TRP A 119 7.05 0.63 -6.76
C TRP A 119 6.36 -0.33 -7.74
N TRP A 120 5.39 0.19 -8.50
CA TRP A 120 4.72 -0.50 -9.58
C TRP A 120 5.14 0.14 -10.89
N PRO A 121 6.03 -0.50 -11.68
CA PRO A 121 6.50 0.06 -12.93
C PRO A 121 5.35 0.36 -13.90
N THR A 122 5.46 1.41 -14.71
CA THR A 122 4.43 1.82 -15.69
C THR A 122 3.97 0.64 -16.57
N ALA A 123 4.92 -0.14 -17.09
CA ALA A 123 4.63 -1.29 -17.93
C ALA A 123 3.76 -2.35 -17.22
N TRP A 124 3.98 -2.55 -15.91
CA TRP A 124 3.16 -3.45 -15.11
C TRP A 124 1.76 -2.88 -14.89
N VAL A 125 1.66 -1.59 -14.54
CA VAL A 125 0.38 -0.90 -14.30
C VAL A 125 -0.50 -0.90 -15.55
N GLU A 126 0.08 -0.66 -16.72
CA GLU A 126 -0.65 -0.66 -17.99
C GLU A 126 -1.24 -2.03 -18.35
N GLN A 127 -0.54 -3.11 -18.02
CA GLN A 127 -0.97 -4.49 -18.27
C GLN A 127 -2.03 -4.99 -17.29
N GLN A 128 -2.21 -4.31 -16.15
CA GLN A 128 -3.18 -4.75 -15.15
C GLN A 128 -4.62 -4.52 -15.62
N PRO A 129 -5.52 -5.49 -15.34
CA PRO A 129 -6.93 -5.27 -15.55
C PRO A 129 -7.46 -4.18 -14.60
N PRO A 130 -8.58 -3.50 -14.92
CA PRO A 130 -9.12 -2.42 -14.10
C PRO A 130 -9.31 -2.77 -12.62
N GLU A 131 -9.66 -4.02 -12.31
CA GLU A 131 -9.85 -4.51 -10.93
C GLU A 131 -8.53 -4.58 -10.17
N ALA A 132 -7.42 -4.94 -10.81
CA ALA A 132 -6.10 -4.94 -10.18
C ALA A 132 -5.59 -3.52 -9.90
N LYS A 133 -6.08 -2.52 -10.66
CA LYS A 133 -5.82 -1.10 -10.38
C LYS A 133 -6.58 -0.57 -9.16
N LEU A 134 -7.50 -1.35 -8.56
CA LEU A 134 -8.19 -0.99 -7.32
C LEU A 134 -7.25 -0.78 -6.14
N GLN A 135 -6.04 -1.35 -6.17
CA GLN A 135 -5.01 -1.06 -5.17
C GLN A 135 -4.61 0.44 -5.13
N PHE A 136 -4.87 1.17 -6.22
CA PHE A 136 -4.66 2.62 -6.32
C PHE A 136 -5.94 3.44 -6.14
N SER A 137 -7.08 2.81 -5.80
CA SER A 137 -8.36 3.52 -5.58
C SER A 137 -8.31 4.53 -4.43
N HIS A 138 -7.31 4.40 -3.54
CA HIS A 138 -7.05 5.35 -2.47
C HIS A 138 -6.33 6.62 -2.93
N VAL A 139 -5.69 6.59 -4.10
CA VAL A 139 -5.02 7.76 -4.70
C VAL A 139 -6.08 8.66 -5.30
N ARG A 140 -6.05 9.94 -4.91
CA ARG A 140 -7.05 10.93 -5.33
C ARG A 140 -6.41 12.05 -6.16
N ASP A 141 -7.05 12.40 -7.27
CA ASP A 141 -6.75 13.61 -8.04
C ASP A 141 -7.77 14.69 -7.70
N VAL A 142 -7.42 15.58 -6.77
CA VAL A 142 -8.35 16.63 -6.30
C VAL A 142 -8.68 17.67 -7.38
N ARG A 143 -7.93 17.73 -8.50
CA ARG A 143 -8.31 18.57 -9.66
C ARG A 143 -9.68 18.21 -10.24
N THR A 144 -10.15 16.99 -9.97
CA THR A 144 -11.45 16.50 -10.46
C THR A 144 -12.57 16.68 -9.44
N VAL A 145 -12.32 17.38 -8.32
CA VAL A 145 -13.38 17.76 -7.39
C VAL A 145 -14.48 18.54 -8.13
N GLY A 146 -15.73 18.12 -7.89
CA GLY A 146 -16.89 18.70 -8.55
C GLY A 146 -16.99 18.50 -10.08
N VAL A 147 -16.33 17.50 -10.68
CA VAL A 147 -16.51 17.19 -12.12
C VAL A 147 -17.62 16.18 -12.39
N ALA A 148 -18.01 15.39 -11.39
CA ALA A 148 -19.12 14.44 -11.43
C ALA A 148 -19.92 14.50 -10.12
N PRO A 149 -21.16 13.97 -10.07
CA PRO A 149 -22.06 14.13 -8.92
C PRO A 149 -21.72 13.21 -7.73
N PHE A 150 -20.58 12.50 -7.75
CA PHE A 150 -20.13 11.60 -6.69
C PHE A 150 -18.64 11.81 -6.38
N SER A 151 -18.25 11.65 -5.11
CA SER A 151 -16.89 11.90 -4.62
C SER A 151 -15.83 10.95 -5.20
N GLY A 152 -16.27 9.75 -5.64
CA GLY A 152 -15.45 8.79 -6.38
C GLY A 152 -14.89 9.31 -7.71
N SER A 153 -15.37 10.46 -8.22
CA SER A 153 -14.75 11.14 -9.38
C SER A 153 -13.29 11.56 -9.14
N MET A 154 -12.89 11.70 -7.88
CA MET A 154 -11.51 11.97 -7.50
C MET A 154 -10.60 10.75 -7.55
N GLU A 155 -11.10 9.53 -7.80
CA GLU A 155 -10.22 8.36 -7.96
C GLU A 155 -9.24 8.58 -9.10
N TYR A 156 -7.95 8.38 -8.84
CA TYR A 156 -6.88 8.58 -9.83
C TYR A 156 -7.13 7.78 -11.12
N SER A 157 -7.69 6.57 -11.00
CA SER A 157 -8.03 5.71 -12.14
C SER A 157 -9.14 6.29 -13.05
N ARG A 158 -9.95 7.23 -12.55
CA ARG A 158 -10.98 7.92 -13.32
C ARG A 158 -10.49 9.28 -13.82
N GLY A 159 -9.87 10.06 -12.93
CA GLY A 159 -9.40 11.39 -13.26
C GLY A 159 -10.48 12.25 -13.95
N LEU A 160 -10.10 13.04 -14.95
CA LEU A 160 -11.05 13.83 -15.74
C LEU A 160 -11.96 13.00 -16.63
N ALA A 161 -11.68 11.70 -16.84
CA ALA A 161 -12.60 10.84 -17.57
C ALA A 161 -13.93 10.65 -16.81
N ALA A 162 -13.98 10.95 -15.50
CA ALA A 162 -15.22 10.97 -14.73
C ALA A 162 -16.24 12.04 -15.20
N LEU A 163 -15.79 13.04 -15.97
CA LEU A 163 -16.68 14.01 -16.60
C LEU A 163 -17.53 13.37 -17.70
N TRP A 164 -17.01 12.30 -18.32
CA TRP A 164 -17.59 11.66 -19.48
C TRP A 164 -18.38 10.40 -19.06
N PRO A 165 -19.50 10.10 -19.76
CA PRO A 165 -20.26 8.89 -19.50
C PRO A 165 -19.41 7.64 -19.74
N SER A 166 -19.69 6.56 -18.99
CA SER A 166 -19.00 5.29 -19.20
C SER A 166 -19.40 4.69 -20.55
N ALA A 167 -18.52 3.85 -21.12
CA ALA A 167 -18.84 3.10 -22.34
C ALA A 167 -20.03 2.14 -22.15
N GLU A 168 -20.28 1.71 -20.91
CA GLU A 168 -21.39 0.83 -20.54
C GLU A 168 -22.74 1.55 -20.54
N ASP A 169 -22.75 2.86 -20.26
CA ASP A 169 -23.97 3.69 -20.25
C ASP A 169 -23.73 5.03 -20.97
N PRO A 170 -23.58 5.00 -22.31
CA PRO A 170 -23.24 6.19 -23.09
C PRO A 170 -24.40 7.19 -23.10
N VAL A 171 -24.07 8.46 -23.31
CA VAL A 171 -25.06 9.52 -23.56
C VAL A 171 -25.59 9.39 -24.99
N GLU A 172 -26.91 9.29 -25.13
CA GLU A 172 -27.61 9.20 -26.42
C GLU A 172 -28.02 10.57 -26.94
N ARG A 173 -28.23 11.53 -26.03
CA ARG A 173 -28.63 12.89 -26.38
C ARG A 173 -28.01 13.91 -25.44
N TRP A 174 -27.47 14.97 -26.05
CA TRP A 174 -27.04 16.17 -25.36
C TRP A 174 -28.01 17.32 -25.58
N SER A 175 -28.16 18.18 -24.59
CA SER A 175 -28.70 19.54 -24.75
C SER A 175 -27.88 20.54 -23.95
N GLU A 176 -27.87 21.79 -24.43
CA GLU A 176 -27.20 22.92 -23.79
C GLU A 176 -28.14 24.11 -23.85
N GLN A 177 -28.27 24.81 -22.73
CA GLN A 177 -29.05 26.02 -22.61
C GLN A 177 -28.24 27.05 -21.82
N GLN A 178 -28.09 28.25 -22.38
CA GLN A 178 -27.58 29.39 -21.61
C GLN A 178 -28.71 30.01 -20.79
N ALA A 179 -28.50 30.16 -19.49
CA ALA A 179 -29.43 30.73 -18.54
C ALA A 179 -28.72 31.84 -17.74
N GLY A 180 -28.66 33.04 -18.32
CA GLY A 180 -27.89 34.16 -17.77
C GLY A 180 -26.38 33.96 -17.93
N ASP A 181 -25.66 34.00 -16.82
CA ASP A 181 -24.21 33.75 -16.69
C ASP A 181 -23.85 32.26 -16.63
N ARG A 182 -24.86 31.38 -16.55
CA ARG A 182 -24.68 29.94 -16.45
C ARG A 182 -25.02 29.22 -17.73
N PHE A 183 -24.34 28.10 -17.96
CA PHE A 183 -24.70 27.09 -18.94
C PHE A 183 -25.29 25.88 -18.22
N ILE A 184 -26.46 25.44 -18.67
CA ILE A 184 -27.10 24.20 -18.23
C ILE A 184 -26.88 23.17 -19.32
N VAL A 185 -26.01 22.21 -19.06
CA VAL A 185 -25.73 21.09 -19.96
C VAL A 185 -26.45 19.86 -19.43
N ARG A 186 -27.13 19.11 -20.30
CA ARG A 186 -27.83 17.88 -19.94
C ARG A 186 -27.44 16.75 -20.88
N GLY A 187 -27.09 15.61 -20.30
CA GLY A 187 -26.83 14.35 -21.00
C GLY A 187 -27.88 13.30 -20.63
N GLU A 188 -28.58 12.77 -21.62
CA GLU A 188 -29.54 11.67 -21.45
C GLU A 188 -28.87 10.36 -21.84
N HIS A 189 -28.70 9.47 -20.87
CA HIS A 189 -28.02 8.19 -21.02
C HIS A 189 -28.95 7.10 -21.53
N ARG A 190 -28.37 6.06 -22.14
CA ARG A 190 -29.11 4.88 -22.62
C ARG A 190 -29.92 4.20 -21.52
N SER A 191 -29.41 4.18 -20.29
CA SER A 191 -30.12 3.63 -19.12
C SER A 191 -31.40 4.39 -18.77
N GLY A 192 -31.60 5.58 -19.32
CA GLY A 192 -32.62 6.54 -18.89
C GLY A 192 -32.16 7.41 -17.72
N ALA A 193 -30.89 7.35 -17.33
CA ALA A 193 -30.29 8.32 -16.43
C ALA A 193 -30.14 9.68 -17.13
N VAL A 194 -30.25 10.76 -16.36
CA VAL A 194 -30.09 12.13 -16.84
C VAL A 194 -29.07 12.82 -15.95
N GLN A 195 -27.94 13.22 -16.54
CA GLN A 195 -26.92 14.00 -15.85
C GLN A 195 -27.03 15.47 -16.27
N THR A 196 -27.05 16.39 -15.31
CA THR A 196 -27.15 17.83 -15.57
C THR A 196 -26.02 18.58 -14.89
N TRP A 197 -25.32 19.45 -15.63
CA TRP A 197 -24.25 20.31 -15.15
C TRP A 197 -24.71 21.77 -15.20
N TYR A 198 -24.50 22.50 -14.11
CA TYR A 198 -24.74 23.94 -14.01
C TYR A 198 -23.38 24.64 -13.96
N ILE A 199 -22.91 25.12 -15.11
CA ILE A 199 -21.53 25.61 -15.32
C ILE A 199 -21.52 27.14 -15.30
N ALA A 200 -20.69 27.73 -14.44
CA ALA A 200 -20.46 29.17 -14.35
C ALA A 200 -19.24 29.56 -15.20
N ALA A 201 -19.49 30.15 -16.38
CA ALA A 201 -18.41 30.49 -17.33
C ALA A 201 -17.52 31.63 -16.82
N ASP A 202 -18.11 32.61 -16.13
CA ASP A 202 -17.44 33.74 -15.48
C ASP A 202 -16.54 33.31 -14.30
N ARG A 203 -16.83 32.15 -13.71
CA ARG A 203 -16.03 31.52 -12.64
C ARG A 203 -15.14 30.42 -13.16
N GLY A 204 -14.47 30.68 -14.27
CA GLY A 204 -13.47 29.79 -14.86
C GLY A 204 -14.05 28.46 -15.36
N TRP A 205 -15.28 28.47 -15.87
CA TRP A 205 -15.97 27.29 -16.40
C TRP A 205 -16.14 26.15 -15.40
N ASN A 206 -16.25 26.44 -14.11
CA ASN A 206 -16.51 25.44 -13.09
C ASN A 206 -18.00 25.10 -12.99
N ALA A 207 -18.34 23.86 -12.64
CA ALA A 207 -19.70 23.50 -12.25
C ALA A 207 -20.00 23.94 -10.79
N GLU A 208 -21.08 24.68 -10.60
CA GLU A 208 -21.62 25.01 -9.27
C GLU A 208 -22.51 23.88 -8.74
N ARG A 209 -23.09 23.08 -9.64
CA ARG A 209 -23.92 21.94 -9.30
C ARG A 209 -23.86 20.90 -10.40
N ILE A 210 -23.88 19.62 -10.03
CA ILE A 210 -24.09 18.51 -10.96
C ILE A 210 -25.08 17.54 -10.34
N THR A 211 -26.09 17.12 -11.09
CA THR A 211 -27.07 16.11 -10.66
C THR A 211 -27.04 14.90 -11.57
N LEU A 212 -27.28 13.71 -11.01
CA LEU A 212 -27.63 12.50 -11.74
C LEU A 212 -29.00 12.03 -11.27
N GLU A 213 -29.95 12.01 -12.18
CA GLU A 213 -31.30 11.51 -11.96
C GLU A 213 -31.51 10.19 -12.68
N PHE A 214 -32.27 9.28 -12.07
CA PHE A 214 -32.70 8.04 -12.71
C PHE A 214 -34.20 7.90 -12.55
N ARG A 215 -34.93 7.81 -13.68
CA ARG A 215 -36.39 7.75 -13.70
C ARG A 215 -37.05 8.91 -12.93
N GLY A 216 -36.51 10.12 -13.11
CA GLY A 216 -37.00 11.36 -12.48
C GLY A 216 -36.74 11.47 -10.98
N ARG A 217 -35.85 10.64 -10.42
CA ARG A 217 -35.44 10.71 -9.00
C ARG A 217 -33.95 11.02 -8.91
N PRO A 218 -33.53 11.97 -8.05
CA PRO A 218 -32.12 12.26 -7.84
C PRO A 218 -31.43 11.05 -7.19
N VAL A 219 -30.36 10.58 -7.82
CA VAL A 219 -29.52 9.48 -7.32
C VAL A 219 -28.26 10.03 -6.69
N TYR A 220 -27.60 10.97 -7.37
CA TYR A 220 -26.41 11.64 -6.89
C TYR A 220 -26.46 13.13 -7.19
N GLU A 221 -25.84 13.93 -6.35
CA GLU A 221 -25.68 15.36 -6.54
C GLU A 221 -24.36 15.83 -5.95
N VAL A 222 -23.73 16.81 -6.58
CA VAL A 222 -22.68 17.62 -5.94
C VAL A 222 -23.06 19.10 -6.04
N GLN A 223 -22.83 19.84 -4.96
CA GLN A 223 -22.93 21.30 -4.89
C GLN A 223 -21.55 21.87 -4.57
N CYS A 224 -21.09 22.81 -5.39
CA CYS A 224 -19.76 23.40 -5.27
C CYS A 224 -19.86 24.88 -4.88
N ALA A 225 -19.20 25.26 -3.80
CA ALA A 225 -18.89 26.66 -3.51
C ALA A 225 -17.56 27.00 -4.20
N LEU A 226 -17.57 27.98 -5.10
CA LEU A 226 -16.40 28.36 -5.89
C LEU A 226 -15.71 29.57 -5.27
N GLU A 227 -14.38 29.54 -5.23
CA GLU A 227 -13.53 30.66 -4.80
C GLU A 227 -12.34 30.85 -5.76
N LYS A 228 -11.75 32.04 -5.73
CA LYS A 228 -10.54 32.34 -6.51
C LYS A 228 -9.29 32.06 -5.68
N PHE A 229 -8.46 31.12 -6.12
CA PHE A 229 -7.16 30.83 -5.54
C PHE A 229 -6.07 31.47 -6.43
N GLY A 230 -5.69 32.70 -6.08
CA GLY A 230 -4.85 33.53 -6.95
C GLY A 230 -5.63 33.98 -8.18
N ASP A 231 -5.26 33.46 -9.36
CA ASP A 231 -5.93 33.77 -10.62
C ASP A 231 -6.89 32.69 -11.13
N VAL A 232 -6.97 31.56 -10.44
CA VAL A 232 -7.78 30.41 -10.88
C VAL A 232 -9.02 30.27 -10.00
N TRP A 233 -10.19 30.18 -10.63
CA TRP A 233 -11.42 29.76 -9.95
C TRP A 233 -11.42 28.25 -9.75
N PHE A 234 -11.70 27.82 -8.53
CA PHE A 234 -11.72 26.41 -8.15
C PHE A 234 -12.76 26.17 -7.04
N PRO A 235 -13.31 24.94 -6.88
CA PRO A 235 -14.17 24.65 -5.74
C PRO A 235 -13.40 24.80 -4.43
N ALA A 236 -13.85 25.70 -3.56
CA ALA A 236 -13.40 25.78 -2.17
C ALA A 236 -14.09 24.72 -1.31
N GLU A 237 -15.34 24.38 -1.64
CA GLU A 237 -16.10 23.32 -0.99
C GLU A 237 -16.91 22.54 -2.05
N ALA A 238 -16.99 21.22 -1.91
CA ALA A 238 -17.87 20.37 -2.71
C ALA A 238 -18.62 19.39 -1.80
N ARG A 239 -19.94 19.56 -1.69
CA ARG A 239 -20.84 18.71 -0.91
C ARG A 239 -21.49 17.70 -1.82
N TYR A 240 -21.23 16.42 -1.56
CA TYR A 240 -21.79 15.30 -2.30
C TYR A 240 -23.00 14.73 -1.56
N TYR A 241 -24.00 14.32 -2.33
CA TYR A 241 -25.24 13.74 -1.83
C TYR A 241 -25.53 12.44 -2.57
N SER A 242 -26.04 11.44 -1.85
CA SER A 242 -26.59 10.21 -2.41
C SER A 242 -28.05 10.07 -1.99
N ARG A 243 -28.95 9.98 -2.98
CA ARG A 243 -30.41 9.88 -2.76
C ARG A 243 -30.95 10.98 -1.82
N GLY A 244 -30.39 12.18 -1.92
CA GLY A 244 -30.75 13.35 -1.12
C GLY A 244 -30.11 13.43 0.27
N ALA A 245 -29.40 12.40 0.73
CA ALA A 245 -28.64 12.44 1.97
C ALA A 245 -27.19 12.91 1.68
N PRO A 246 -26.59 13.78 2.51
CA PRO A 246 -25.17 14.10 2.35
C PRO A 246 -24.30 12.84 2.52
N SER A 247 -23.22 12.75 1.75
CA SER A 247 -22.29 11.61 1.80
C SER A 247 -20.88 12.03 2.18
N ASP A 248 -20.32 13.00 1.45
CA ASP A 248 -18.96 13.51 1.67
C ASP A 248 -18.94 15.03 1.49
N CYS A 249 -18.15 15.72 2.30
CA CYS A 249 -17.80 17.13 2.07
C CYS A 249 -16.29 17.23 1.80
N VAL A 250 -15.93 17.75 0.63
CA VAL A 250 -14.54 18.05 0.27
C VAL A 250 -14.29 19.54 0.49
N THR A 251 -13.28 19.89 1.28
CA THR A 251 -12.91 21.29 1.54
C THR A 251 -11.48 21.55 1.08
N ILE A 252 -11.27 22.58 0.26
CA ILE A 252 -9.95 23.05 -0.14
C ILE A 252 -9.54 24.18 0.80
N THR A 253 -8.51 23.96 1.60
CA THR A 253 -8.06 24.94 2.60
C THR A 253 -7.03 25.89 2.02
N LYS A 254 -6.15 25.40 1.12
CA LYS A 254 -5.17 26.20 0.39
C LYS A 254 -4.94 25.61 -0.98
N ALA A 255 -4.81 26.47 -1.99
CA ALA A 255 -4.37 26.04 -3.31
C ALA A 255 -3.49 27.11 -3.98
N SER A 256 -2.50 26.64 -4.73
CA SER A 256 -1.71 27.43 -5.66
C SER A 256 -1.58 26.66 -6.97
N PHE A 257 -1.74 27.34 -8.10
CA PHE A 257 -1.77 26.72 -9.42
C PHE A 257 -0.80 27.39 -10.37
N ASN A 258 -0.18 26.58 -11.24
CA ASN A 258 0.63 27.02 -12.38
C ASN A 258 1.72 28.05 -12.02
N SER A 259 2.32 27.92 -10.84
CA SER A 259 3.39 28.82 -10.41
C SER A 259 4.66 28.59 -11.23
N ALA A 260 5.39 29.68 -11.51
CA ALA A 260 6.72 29.62 -12.11
C ALA A 260 7.73 28.86 -11.22
N LEU A 261 7.43 28.69 -9.94
CA LEU A 261 8.23 27.92 -8.98
C LEU A 261 7.78 26.46 -8.83
N ASP A 262 6.66 26.05 -9.43
CA ASP A 262 6.23 24.65 -9.39
C ASP A 262 7.27 23.72 -10.03
N ALA A 263 7.39 22.52 -9.48
CA ALA A 263 8.34 21.52 -9.94
C ALA A 263 8.10 21.14 -11.41
N GLY A 264 9.19 20.93 -12.16
CA GLY A 264 9.11 20.43 -13.53
C GLY A 264 8.78 18.94 -13.62
N ARG A 265 9.21 18.16 -12.62
CA ARG A 265 8.99 16.72 -12.45
C ARG A 265 9.13 16.34 -10.98
N PHE A 266 8.60 15.19 -10.58
CA PHE A 266 8.85 14.60 -9.27
C PHE A 266 9.78 13.39 -9.37
N THR A 267 10.52 13.17 -8.30
CA THR A 267 11.45 12.06 -8.10
C THR A 267 11.15 11.39 -6.76
N PRO A 268 11.68 10.19 -6.49
CA PRO A 268 11.48 9.55 -5.18
C PRO A 268 11.97 10.42 -3.99
N ALA A 269 12.92 11.33 -4.20
CA ALA A 269 13.32 12.29 -3.17
C ALA A 269 12.17 13.25 -2.76
N ASP A 270 11.26 13.58 -3.69
CA ASP A 270 10.10 14.44 -3.41
C ASP A 270 9.02 13.76 -2.55
N LEU A 271 9.07 12.42 -2.45
CA LEU A 271 8.32 11.61 -1.49
C LEU A 271 8.99 11.55 -0.10
N GLY A 272 10.20 12.07 0.04
CA GLY A 272 11.00 11.92 1.26
C GLY A 272 11.74 10.59 1.35
N LEU A 273 11.88 9.82 0.26
CA LEU A 273 12.74 8.64 0.28
C LEU A 273 14.20 9.04 0.47
N GLU A 274 14.84 8.41 1.46
CA GLU A 274 16.22 8.64 1.78
C GLU A 274 17.15 7.62 1.10
N PRO A 275 18.42 7.96 0.84
CA PRO A 275 19.40 6.97 0.39
C PRO A 275 19.47 5.76 1.33
N GLY A 276 19.42 4.56 0.74
CA GLY A 276 19.37 3.29 1.45
C GLY A 276 17.97 2.70 1.62
N SER A 277 16.91 3.45 1.28
CA SER A 277 15.54 2.91 1.32
C SER A 277 15.38 1.74 0.37
N THR A 278 14.76 0.66 0.86
CA THR A 278 14.49 -0.54 0.07
C THR A 278 13.34 -0.28 -0.91
N ILE A 279 13.54 -0.63 -2.17
CA ILE A 279 12.50 -0.55 -3.20
C ILE A 279 11.93 -1.95 -3.42
N ASN A 280 10.64 -2.11 -3.16
CA ASN A 280 9.90 -3.35 -3.40
C ASN A 280 9.18 -3.21 -4.74
N GLU A 281 9.79 -3.73 -5.80
CA GLU A 281 9.16 -3.79 -7.13
C GLU A 281 8.01 -4.79 -7.11
N VAL A 282 6.79 -4.31 -7.36
CA VAL A 282 5.60 -5.15 -7.40
C VAL A 282 5.42 -5.72 -8.79
N GLY A 283 5.21 -7.03 -8.86
CA GLY A 283 5.02 -7.76 -10.12
C GLY A 283 6.25 -8.48 -10.62
N ALA A 284 7.43 -8.25 -10.02
CA ALA A 284 8.63 -9.02 -10.31
C ALA A 284 8.38 -10.51 -10.03
N THR A 285 8.69 -11.37 -11.01
CA THR A 285 8.60 -12.83 -10.87
C THR A 285 9.50 -13.26 -9.72
N ARG A 286 8.95 -14.03 -8.76
CA ARG A 286 9.57 -14.47 -7.49
C ARG A 286 10.91 -15.23 -7.62
N GLY A 287 11.47 -15.39 -8.82
CA GLY A 287 12.64 -16.23 -9.12
C GLY A 287 14.00 -15.61 -8.75
N GLY A 288 14.06 -14.34 -8.38
CA GLY A 288 15.31 -13.69 -7.96
C GLY A 288 15.03 -12.29 -7.45
N LEU A 289 14.53 -12.18 -6.22
CA LEU A 289 14.31 -10.88 -5.57
C LEU A 289 15.67 -10.31 -5.15
N GLU A 290 16.46 -9.84 -6.10
CA GLU A 290 17.50 -8.88 -5.76
C GLU A 290 16.81 -7.66 -5.12
N HIS A 291 17.12 -7.41 -3.85
CA HIS A 291 16.58 -6.26 -3.15
C HIS A 291 17.08 -4.99 -3.85
N LEU A 292 16.15 -4.19 -4.37
CA LEU A 292 16.48 -2.90 -4.96
C LEU A 292 16.62 -1.85 -3.87
N THR A 293 17.51 -0.88 -4.07
CA THR A 293 17.83 0.16 -3.10
C THR A 293 17.91 1.52 -3.77
N TRP A 294 17.28 2.52 -3.15
CA TRP A 294 17.35 3.91 -3.60
C TRP A 294 18.66 4.55 -3.18
N THR A 295 19.39 5.17 -4.11
CA THR A 295 20.68 5.82 -3.83
C THR A 295 20.59 7.31 -3.50
N GLY A 296 19.40 7.91 -3.61
CA GLY A 296 19.21 9.36 -3.66
C GLY A 296 19.16 9.92 -5.09
N ALA A 297 19.65 9.18 -6.09
CA ALA A 297 19.66 9.61 -7.49
C ALA A 297 19.11 8.55 -8.47
N GLY A 298 19.08 7.28 -8.07
CA GLY A 298 18.64 6.17 -8.89
C GLY A 298 18.47 4.89 -8.07
N ILE A 299 17.90 3.86 -8.69
CA ILE A 299 17.73 2.53 -8.10
C ILE A 299 18.94 1.66 -8.47
N VAL A 300 19.47 0.92 -7.51
CA VAL A 300 20.55 -0.07 -7.70
C VAL A 300 20.22 -1.36 -6.95
N THR A 301 20.93 -2.44 -7.23
CA THR A 301 20.84 -3.66 -6.41
C THR A 301 21.43 -3.41 -5.02
N PHE A 302 20.99 -4.18 -4.01
CA PHE A 302 21.52 -4.07 -2.66
C PHE A 302 23.01 -4.40 -2.57
N GLY A 303 23.52 -5.30 -3.43
CA GLY A 303 24.94 -5.60 -3.53
C GLY A 303 25.74 -4.38 -3.97
N GLU A 304 25.33 -3.75 -5.08
CA GLU A 304 25.95 -2.50 -5.55
C GLU A 304 25.87 -1.40 -4.48
N TRP A 305 24.73 -1.26 -3.79
CA TRP A 305 24.57 -0.32 -2.68
C TRP A 305 25.64 -0.49 -1.61
N LEU A 306 25.86 -1.73 -1.14
CA LEU A 306 26.87 -2.02 -0.11
C LEU A 306 28.29 -1.71 -0.59
N GLU A 307 28.61 -2.05 -1.84
CA GLU A 307 29.90 -1.71 -2.44
C GLU A 307 30.10 -0.19 -2.51
N GLY A 308 29.06 0.55 -2.92
CA GLY A 308 29.09 2.00 -2.99
C GLY A 308 29.22 2.66 -1.61
N VAL A 309 28.57 2.14 -0.57
CA VAL A 309 28.74 2.61 0.81
C VAL A 309 30.16 2.32 1.31
N LYS A 310 30.69 1.12 1.06
CA LYS A 310 32.07 0.74 1.43
C LYS A 310 33.11 1.63 0.74
N ALA A 311 32.86 2.01 -0.51
CA ALA A 311 33.70 2.93 -1.27
C ALA A 311 33.51 4.41 -0.91
N GLY A 312 32.59 4.75 0.00
CA GLY A 312 32.27 6.13 0.38
C GLY A 312 31.51 6.93 -0.69
N LYS A 313 30.99 6.27 -1.74
CA LYS A 313 30.18 6.89 -2.80
C LYS A 313 28.79 7.28 -2.31
N TRP A 314 28.23 6.49 -1.41
CA TRP A 314 26.90 6.69 -0.83
C TRP A 314 26.94 6.63 0.69
N ALA A 315 25.95 7.26 1.32
CA ALA A 315 25.77 7.23 2.75
C ALA A 315 24.30 6.90 3.06
N TRP A 316 24.09 6.14 4.14
CA TRP A 316 22.76 5.88 4.67
C TRP A 316 22.06 7.18 5.07
N GLY A 317 20.78 7.27 4.72
CA GLY A 317 19.88 8.34 5.14
C GLY A 317 19.72 8.43 6.66
N PRO A 318 19.32 9.61 7.20
CA PRO A 318 19.03 9.81 8.61
C PRO A 318 18.19 8.70 9.28
N ILE A 319 17.08 8.28 8.67
CA ILE A 319 16.18 7.24 9.17
C ILE A 319 16.92 5.90 9.27
N HIS A 320 17.68 5.53 8.24
CA HIS A 320 18.44 4.27 8.27
C HIS A 320 19.56 4.29 9.29
N ARG A 321 20.24 5.44 9.47
CA ARG A 321 21.25 5.58 10.52
C ARG A 321 20.63 5.46 11.91
N ALA A 322 19.47 6.08 12.12
CA ALA A 322 18.73 5.94 13.37
C ALA A 322 18.33 4.47 13.59
N LEU A 323 17.76 3.81 12.59
CA LEU A 323 17.38 2.40 12.64
C LEU A 323 18.58 1.47 12.91
N GLN A 324 19.74 1.74 12.31
CA GLN A 324 20.97 0.98 12.58
C GLN A 324 21.48 1.21 14.00
N ALA A 325 21.36 2.42 14.53
CA ALA A 325 21.81 2.77 15.88
C ALA A 325 20.89 2.22 16.97
N THR A 326 19.57 2.25 16.76
CA THR A 326 18.58 1.90 17.79
C THR A 326 17.94 0.52 17.58
N GLY A 327 18.03 -0.05 16.38
CA GLY A 327 17.29 -1.25 15.98
C GLY A 327 15.78 -1.06 15.84
N VAL A 328 15.27 0.16 16.05
CA VAL A 328 13.84 0.48 16.05
C VAL A 328 13.58 1.64 15.10
N PHE A 329 12.60 1.46 14.23
CA PHE A 329 12.08 2.56 13.42
C PHE A 329 11.21 3.46 14.31
N GLU A 330 11.50 4.76 14.32
CA GLU A 330 10.74 5.77 15.08
C GLU A 330 10.15 6.76 14.08
N SER A 331 8.82 6.86 14.04
CA SER A 331 8.18 7.86 13.20
C SER A 331 8.33 9.23 13.86
N PRO A 332 8.60 10.30 13.10
CA PRO A 332 8.60 11.66 13.65
C PRO A 332 7.24 12.09 14.22
N TYR A 333 6.15 11.38 13.89
CA TYR A 333 4.80 11.65 14.39
C TYR A 333 4.41 10.84 15.63
N ASP A 334 5.18 9.80 15.99
CA ASP A 334 4.85 9.00 17.17
C ASP A 334 4.98 9.89 18.43
N GLN A 335 3.92 9.93 19.25
CA GLN A 335 4.01 10.54 20.57
C GLN A 335 4.96 9.73 21.46
N PRO A 336 5.63 10.32 22.47
CA PRO A 336 6.53 9.58 23.36
C PRO A 336 5.91 8.32 24.00
N GLN A 337 4.61 8.35 24.30
CA GLN A 337 3.88 7.19 24.82
C GLN A 337 3.68 6.10 23.76
N GLU A 338 3.40 6.47 22.52
CA GLU A 338 3.24 5.54 21.38
C GLU A 338 4.57 4.89 21.02
N LEU A 339 5.66 5.67 20.98
CA LEU A 339 7.03 5.15 20.84
C LEU A 339 7.32 4.09 21.91
N LYS A 340 6.99 4.39 23.17
CA LYS A 340 7.17 3.43 24.27
C LYS A 340 6.35 2.16 24.05
N GLN A 341 5.08 2.26 23.68
CA GLN A 341 4.23 1.09 23.41
C GLN A 341 4.72 0.28 22.22
N ARG A 342 5.17 0.93 21.14
CA ARG A 342 5.75 0.30 19.96
C ARG A 342 7.03 -0.46 20.30
N ARG A 343 7.95 0.17 21.04
CA ARG A 343 9.16 -0.48 21.55
C ARG A 343 8.82 -1.71 22.39
N LEU A 344 7.81 -1.63 23.27
CA LEU A 344 7.34 -2.79 24.05
C LEU A 344 6.78 -3.91 23.17
N ARG A 345 5.94 -3.59 22.17
CA ARG A 345 5.41 -4.58 21.21
C ARG A 345 6.53 -5.23 20.40
N TYR A 346 7.43 -4.43 19.85
CA TYR A 346 8.57 -4.92 19.07
C TYR A 346 9.47 -5.84 19.90
N ARG A 347 9.77 -5.46 21.15
CA ARG A 347 10.51 -6.33 22.08
C ARG A 347 9.78 -7.62 22.38
N ALA A 348 8.46 -7.57 22.58
CA ALA A 348 7.65 -8.77 22.77
C ALA A 348 7.64 -9.69 21.53
N GLU A 349 7.62 -9.11 20.33
CA GLU A 349 7.71 -9.85 19.07
C GLU A 349 9.10 -10.45 18.82
N GLN A 350 10.16 -9.69 19.06
CA GLN A 350 11.54 -10.19 19.00
C GLN A 350 11.76 -11.32 20.01
N ALA A 351 11.30 -11.13 21.25
CA ALA A 351 11.30 -12.18 22.26
C ALA A 351 10.56 -13.42 21.73
N ARG A 352 9.35 -13.27 21.19
CA ARG A 352 8.60 -14.38 20.59
C ARG A 352 9.39 -15.05 19.47
N TYR A 353 10.02 -14.29 18.57
CA TYR A 353 10.83 -14.82 17.48
C TYR A 353 12.01 -15.66 17.99
N LEU A 354 12.75 -15.16 18.99
CA LEU A 354 13.85 -15.90 19.62
C LEU A 354 13.37 -17.23 20.21
N LEU A 355 12.17 -17.25 20.79
CA LEU A 355 11.56 -18.45 21.36
C LEU A 355 11.08 -19.44 20.30
N THR A 356 10.59 -18.96 19.16
CA THR A 356 10.05 -19.81 18.08
C THR A 356 11.09 -20.23 17.04
N ARG A 357 12.27 -19.60 16.99
CA ARG A 357 13.32 -19.89 16.00
C ARG A 357 13.66 -21.39 15.91
N ASN A 358 13.66 -22.09 17.05
CA ASN A 358 13.92 -23.53 17.11
C ASN A 358 12.93 -24.36 16.29
N VAL A 359 11.66 -23.94 16.22
CA VAL A 359 10.61 -24.64 15.46
C VAL A 359 10.88 -24.58 13.95
N GLY A 360 11.31 -23.42 13.44
CA GLY A 360 11.68 -23.25 12.03
C GLY A 360 12.96 -24.03 11.66
N MET A 361 13.88 -24.23 12.60
CA MET A 361 15.06 -25.09 12.36
C MET A 361 14.68 -26.57 12.19
N TRP A 362 13.64 -27.05 12.87
CA TRP A 362 13.16 -28.43 12.70
C TRP A 362 12.57 -28.66 11.32
N GLU A 363 11.77 -27.73 10.82
CA GLU A 363 11.21 -27.78 9.46
C GLU A 363 12.32 -27.83 8.40
N LYS A 364 13.33 -26.95 8.53
CA LYS A 364 14.50 -26.95 7.67
C LYS A 364 15.21 -28.31 7.71
N TYR A 365 15.47 -28.84 8.92
CA TYR A 365 16.11 -30.14 9.09
C TYR A 365 15.31 -31.28 8.46
N VAL A 366 13.99 -31.35 8.66
CA VAL A 366 13.14 -32.40 8.08
C VAL A 366 13.11 -32.30 6.55
N ARG A 367 13.04 -31.09 5.98
CA ARG A 367 13.12 -30.89 4.53
C ARG A 367 14.45 -31.39 3.97
N GLU A 368 15.56 -30.98 4.56
CA GLU A 368 16.90 -31.45 4.17
C GLU A 368 17.05 -32.96 4.36
N PHE A 369 16.43 -33.55 5.39
CA PHE A 369 16.42 -34.98 5.63
C PHE A 369 15.63 -35.74 4.55
N ILE A 370 14.45 -35.24 4.17
CA ILE A 370 13.63 -35.80 3.08
C ILE A 370 14.40 -35.78 1.76
N GLU A 371 15.07 -34.66 1.45
CA GLU A 371 15.87 -34.49 0.25
C GLU A 371 17.09 -35.41 0.26
N ARG A 372 17.85 -35.43 1.36
CA ARG A 372 19.08 -36.24 1.51
C ARG A 372 18.85 -37.73 1.31
N TYR A 373 17.78 -38.28 1.87
CA TYR A 373 17.47 -39.72 1.78
C TYR A 373 16.51 -40.08 0.65
N GLU A 374 16.12 -39.10 -0.18
CA GLU A 374 15.14 -39.27 -1.26
C GLU A 374 13.91 -40.06 -0.79
N LEU A 375 13.30 -39.61 0.31
CA LEU A 375 12.16 -40.31 0.90
C LEU A 375 11.00 -40.40 -0.10
N ASP A 376 10.31 -41.54 -0.14
CA ASP A 376 9.10 -41.71 -0.94
C ASP A 376 7.91 -40.95 -0.34
N GLN A 377 6.77 -40.92 -1.04
CA GLN A 377 5.59 -40.18 -0.60
C GLN A 377 5.09 -40.60 0.79
N GLY A 378 5.03 -41.90 1.09
CA GLY A 378 4.57 -42.41 2.37
C GLY A 378 5.55 -42.12 3.51
N GLN A 379 6.86 -42.17 3.23
CA GLN A 379 7.90 -41.77 4.18
C GLN A 379 7.89 -40.25 4.45
N ARG A 380 7.65 -39.42 3.42
CA ARG A 380 7.50 -37.96 3.55
C ARG A 380 6.32 -37.59 4.46
N GLU A 381 5.16 -38.21 4.23
CA GLU A 381 3.98 -38.00 5.08
C GLU A 381 4.26 -38.38 6.53
N LYS A 382 4.92 -39.52 6.78
CA LYS A 382 5.35 -39.93 8.12
C LYS A 382 6.34 -38.94 8.75
N ALA A 383 7.32 -38.44 8.00
CA ALA A 383 8.28 -37.45 8.47
C ALA A 383 7.57 -36.15 8.89
N ASN A 384 6.61 -35.68 8.09
CA ASN A 384 5.82 -34.50 8.40
C ASN A 384 4.92 -34.69 9.62
N LEU A 385 4.34 -35.88 9.82
CA LEU A 385 3.57 -36.20 11.02
C LEU A 385 4.44 -36.23 12.29
N ILE A 386 5.66 -36.77 12.20
CA ILE A 386 6.64 -36.75 13.30
C ILE A 386 7.01 -35.30 13.65
N LEU A 387 7.26 -34.47 12.62
CA LEU A 387 7.54 -33.06 12.80
C LEU A 387 6.39 -32.35 13.51
N LEU A 388 5.15 -32.49 13.03
CA LEU A 388 3.98 -31.85 13.62
C LEU A 388 3.78 -32.23 15.10
N ASP A 389 3.96 -33.51 15.43
CA ASP A 389 3.88 -33.99 16.82
C ASP A 389 4.97 -33.38 17.70
N CYS A 390 6.22 -33.30 17.20
CA CYS A 390 7.31 -32.64 17.92
C CYS A 390 7.02 -31.14 18.11
N GLN A 391 6.56 -30.45 17.06
CA GLN A 391 6.21 -29.02 17.10
C GLN A 391 5.13 -28.74 18.14
N ARG A 392 4.08 -29.58 18.21
CA ARG A 392 3.05 -29.48 19.24
C ARG A 392 3.63 -29.59 20.65
N ARG A 393 4.48 -30.59 20.92
CA ARG A 393 5.15 -30.75 22.22
C ARG A 393 6.04 -29.54 22.55
N GLY A 394 6.77 -29.02 21.57
CA GLY A 394 7.58 -27.81 21.71
C GLY A 394 6.74 -26.58 22.06
N GLN A 395 5.60 -26.40 21.38
CA GLN A 395 4.65 -25.31 21.65
C GLN A 395 4.05 -25.42 23.05
N GLU A 396 3.70 -26.62 23.53
CA GLU A 396 3.19 -26.82 24.88
C GLU A 396 4.21 -26.39 25.95
N ILE A 397 5.50 -26.74 25.77
CA ILE A 397 6.57 -26.30 26.67
C ILE A 397 6.72 -24.78 26.62
N LEU A 398 6.73 -24.19 25.43
CA LEU A 398 6.81 -22.73 25.25
C LEU A 398 5.63 -22.00 25.91
N GLN A 399 4.42 -22.54 25.79
CA GLN A 399 3.23 -21.96 26.43
C GLN A 399 3.32 -22.03 27.96
N ARG A 400 3.73 -23.17 28.52
CA ARG A 400 3.89 -23.34 29.98
C ARG A 400 4.94 -22.41 30.57
N ARG A 401 6.03 -22.15 29.83
CA ARG A 401 7.15 -21.29 30.27
C ARG A 401 7.09 -19.88 29.69
N ARG A 402 5.96 -19.48 29.09
CA ARG A 402 5.87 -18.25 28.30
C ARG A 402 6.27 -17.01 29.11
N SER A 403 5.78 -16.87 30.34
CA SER A 403 6.07 -15.72 31.20
C SER A 403 7.55 -15.63 31.54
N GLU A 404 8.13 -16.72 32.05
CA GLU A 404 9.56 -16.83 32.42
C GLU A 404 10.47 -16.49 31.23
N LEU A 405 10.23 -17.15 30.08
CA LEU A 405 11.06 -16.97 28.90
C LEU A 405 10.91 -15.56 28.29
N SER A 406 9.70 -15.00 28.31
CA SER A 406 9.46 -13.63 27.84
C SER A 406 10.13 -12.60 28.73
N GLU A 407 10.16 -12.81 30.06
CA GLU A 407 10.84 -11.92 31.00
C GLU A 407 12.36 -11.95 30.80
N ILE A 408 12.96 -13.14 30.63
CA ILE A 408 14.40 -13.27 30.34
C ILE A 408 14.73 -12.61 29.01
N ALA A 409 13.92 -12.83 27.96
CA ALA A 409 14.13 -12.22 26.66
C ALA A 409 13.99 -10.68 26.69
N ALA A 410 13.02 -10.15 27.43
CA ALA A 410 12.85 -8.71 27.61
C ALA A 410 14.07 -8.09 28.33
N LYS A 411 14.53 -8.68 29.43
CA LYS A 411 15.75 -8.24 30.14
C LYS A 411 16.99 -8.32 29.24
N LEU A 412 17.07 -9.36 28.41
CA LEU A 412 18.19 -9.55 27.49
C LEU A 412 18.27 -8.40 26.48
N LEU A 413 17.12 -8.00 25.92
CA LEU A 413 17.04 -6.85 25.02
C LEU A 413 17.40 -5.55 25.75
N ASP A 414 16.85 -5.32 26.95
CA ASP A 414 17.17 -4.14 27.76
C ASP A 414 18.66 -4.03 28.12
N ALA A 415 19.30 -5.14 28.49
CA ALA A 415 20.73 -5.19 28.80
C ALA A 415 21.59 -4.96 27.55
N SER A 416 21.17 -5.49 26.40
CA SER A 416 21.86 -5.31 25.13
C SER A 416 21.83 -3.86 24.66
N GLU A 417 20.65 -3.22 24.69
CA GLU A 417 20.48 -1.81 24.31
C GLU A 417 21.29 -0.87 25.23
N ALA A 418 21.38 -1.20 26.53
CA ALA A 418 22.15 -0.42 27.49
C ALA A 418 23.66 -0.74 27.50
N GLY A 419 24.15 -1.61 26.60
CA GLY A 419 25.57 -1.97 26.52
C GLY A 419 26.09 -2.76 27.72
N ARG A 420 25.22 -3.42 28.51
CA ARG A 420 25.59 -4.20 29.71
C ARG A 420 26.04 -5.61 29.33
N THR A 421 27.23 -5.72 28.74
CA THR A 421 27.78 -6.94 28.13
C THR A 421 27.79 -8.17 29.04
N GLU A 422 28.14 -8.01 30.33
CA GLU A 422 28.15 -9.12 31.30
C GLU A 422 26.75 -9.66 31.59
N GLU A 423 25.78 -8.75 31.80
CA GLU A 423 24.38 -9.12 32.03
C GLU A 423 23.77 -9.82 30.81
N VAL A 424 24.10 -9.34 29.60
CA VAL A 424 23.73 -9.99 28.33
C VAL A 424 24.23 -11.43 28.28
N GLY A 425 25.48 -11.68 28.67
CA GLY A 425 26.04 -13.03 28.72
C GLY A 425 25.27 -13.96 29.66
N GLY A 426 24.98 -13.49 30.88
CA GLY A 426 24.20 -14.24 31.87
C GLY A 426 22.76 -14.53 31.42
N LEU A 427 22.10 -13.53 30.82
CA LEU A 427 20.72 -13.67 30.32
C LEU A 427 20.63 -14.60 29.10
N LYS A 428 21.62 -14.57 28.19
CA LYS A 428 21.72 -15.54 27.08
C LYS A 428 21.83 -16.97 27.60
N LEU A 429 22.68 -17.21 28.59
CA LEU A 429 22.85 -18.52 29.18
C LEU A 429 21.54 -19.01 29.84
N ARG A 430 20.87 -18.14 30.60
CA ARG A 430 19.56 -18.46 31.22
C ARG A 430 18.49 -18.76 30.17
N LEU A 431 18.46 -17.99 29.08
CA LEU A 431 17.53 -18.23 27.97
C LEU A 431 17.80 -19.59 27.31
N GLN A 432 19.07 -19.93 27.04
CA GLN A 432 19.46 -21.25 26.52
C GLN A 432 19.06 -22.38 27.46
N GLN A 433 19.31 -22.25 28.77
CA GLN A 433 18.86 -23.23 29.78
C GLN A 433 17.33 -23.37 29.78
N GLY A 434 16.61 -22.26 29.60
CA GLY A 434 15.15 -22.24 29.46
C GLY A 434 14.66 -22.99 28.22
N LEU A 435 15.40 -22.93 27.13
CA LEU A 435 15.09 -23.58 25.85
C LEU A 435 15.57 -25.03 25.76
N ARG A 436 16.46 -25.49 26.65
CA ARG A 436 16.99 -26.86 26.68
C ARG A 436 15.94 -27.98 26.59
N PRO A 437 14.75 -27.91 27.24
CA PRO A 437 13.72 -28.93 27.06
C PRO A 437 13.16 -29.02 25.63
N ILE A 438 13.18 -27.92 24.88
CA ILE A 438 12.78 -27.89 23.47
C ILE A 438 13.89 -28.52 22.63
N GLU A 439 15.15 -28.17 22.89
CA GLU A 439 16.31 -28.81 22.24
C GLU A 439 16.33 -30.33 22.48
N ALA A 440 15.95 -30.79 23.68
CA ALA A 440 15.80 -32.21 23.97
C ALA A 440 14.74 -32.91 23.09
N ILE A 441 13.64 -32.24 22.72
CA ILE A 441 12.67 -32.81 21.76
C ILE A 441 13.35 -33.08 20.41
N PHE A 442 14.21 -32.15 19.96
CA PHE A 442 14.93 -32.31 18.71
C PHE A 442 15.88 -33.52 18.74
N GLU A 443 16.74 -33.57 19.75
CA GLU A 443 17.78 -34.59 19.87
C GLU A 443 17.23 -35.97 20.26
N GLU A 444 16.29 -36.03 21.20
CA GLU A 444 15.80 -37.28 21.78
C GLU A 444 14.56 -37.84 21.08
N SER A 445 13.77 -37.00 20.39
CA SER A 445 12.53 -37.42 19.74
C SER A 445 12.56 -37.27 18.22
N LEU A 446 12.88 -36.09 17.69
CA LEU A 446 12.76 -35.84 16.24
C LEU A 446 13.81 -36.63 15.45
N LYS A 447 15.10 -36.46 15.75
CA LYS A 447 16.18 -37.17 15.04
C LYS A 447 16.01 -38.69 15.08
N PRO A 448 15.83 -39.35 16.24
CA PRO A 448 15.79 -40.81 16.29
C PRO A 448 14.55 -41.42 15.59
N ARG A 449 13.44 -40.67 15.51
CA ARG A 449 12.24 -41.11 14.78
C ARG A 449 12.43 -40.95 13.28
N LEU A 450 13.04 -39.86 12.82
CA LEU A 450 13.34 -39.66 11.40
C LEU A 450 14.38 -40.65 10.90
N GLU A 451 15.43 -40.92 11.66
CA GLU A 451 16.48 -41.89 11.32
C GLU A 451 15.98 -43.32 11.12
N LYS A 452 14.75 -43.66 11.54
CA LYS A 452 14.12 -44.96 11.30
C LYS A 452 13.37 -45.04 9.97
N LEU A 453 13.06 -43.91 9.33
CA LEU A 453 12.27 -43.88 8.10
C LEU A 453 13.03 -44.37 6.86
N PRO A 454 14.28 -43.96 6.60
CA PRO A 454 15.00 -44.38 5.40
C PRO A 454 15.28 -45.88 5.38
N THR A 455 15.11 -46.50 4.22
CA THR A 455 15.48 -47.89 3.97
C THR A 455 17.01 -48.06 3.99
N ARG A 456 17.49 -49.30 4.13
CA ARG A 456 18.93 -49.60 4.08
C ARG A 456 19.56 -49.16 2.76
N GLU A 457 18.82 -49.24 1.66
CA GLU A 457 19.28 -48.80 0.33
C GLU A 457 19.40 -47.28 0.24
N GLN A 458 18.37 -46.55 0.71
CA GLN A 458 18.40 -45.08 0.77
C GLN A 458 19.58 -44.57 1.62
N ARG A 459 19.87 -45.23 2.75
CA ARG A 459 21.03 -44.88 3.59
C ARG A 459 22.35 -45.08 2.87
N ARG A 460 22.55 -46.25 2.25
CA ARG A 460 23.77 -46.55 1.48
C ARG A 460 23.94 -45.57 0.32
N LYS A 461 22.85 -45.20 -0.36
CA LYS A 461 22.85 -44.22 -1.44
C LYS A 461 23.27 -42.84 -0.94
N ALA A 462 22.69 -42.37 0.17
CA ALA A 462 23.04 -41.10 0.78
C ALA A 462 24.51 -41.07 1.27
N GLU A 463 25.01 -42.16 1.86
CA GLU A 463 26.41 -42.31 2.29
C GLU A 463 27.38 -42.26 1.09
N ALA A 464 27.05 -42.95 -0.01
CA ALA A 464 27.85 -42.92 -1.23
C ALA A 464 27.86 -41.52 -1.88
N ALA A 465 26.72 -40.82 -1.88
CA ALA A 465 26.62 -39.45 -2.36
C ALA A 465 27.46 -38.49 -1.50
N ALA A 466 27.43 -38.65 -0.16
CA ALA A 466 28.23 -37.85 0.76
C ALA A 466 29.74 -38.10 0.61
N ALA A 467 30.17 -39.33 0.30
CA ALA A 467 31.56 -39.66 0.04
C ALA A 467 32.11 -39.06 -1.28
N THR A 468 31.22 -38.75 -2.22
CA THR A 468 31.58 -38.22 -3.54
C THR A 468 31.52 -36.68 -3.59
N GLN A 469 30.84 -36.03 -2.65
CA GLN A 469 30.85 -34.59 -2.52
C GLN A 469 32.19 -34.13 -1.90
N PRO A 470 32.99 -33.30 -2.60
CA PRO A 470 34.20 -32.73 -2.02
C PRO A 470 33.83 -31.95 -0.76
N ALA A 471 34.59 -32.17 0.32
CA ALA A 471 34.33 -31.57 1.62
C ALA A 471 34.09 -30.05 1.45
N ALA A 472 32.86 -29.61 1.69
CA ALA A 472 32.54 -28.20 1.70
C ALA A 472 33.48 -27.52 2.71
N PRO A 473 34.13 -26.40 2.36
CA PRO A 473 35.06 -25.72 3.26
C PRO A 473 34.34 -25.45 4.57
N ALA A 474 34.94 -25.92 5.68
CA ALA A 474 34.35 -25.84 7.00
C ALA A 474 33.91 -24.41 7.29
N ASP A 475 32.60 -24.20 7.32
CA ASP A 475 31.99 -22.90 7.59
C ASP A 475 32.29 -22.56 9.05
N LYS A 476 33.32 -21.74 9.26
CA LYS A 476 33.69 -21.20 10.57
C LYS A 476 32.69 -20.12 10.91
N THR A 477 31.53 -20.51 11.44
CA THR A 477 30.59 -19.56 12.04
C THR A 477 31.16 -19.09 13.39
N PRO A 478 31.30 -17.76 13.64
CA PRO A 478 31.68 -17.21 14.94
C PRO A 478 30.58 -17.29 16.01
#